data_AF-A0A8D2K2Q6-F1
#
_entry.id   AF-A0A8D2K2Q6-F1
#
_cell.length_a   1.000
_cell.length_b   1.000
_cell.length_c   1.000
_cell.angle_alpha   90.00
_cell.angle_beta   90.00
_cell.angle_gamma   90.00
#
_symmetry.space_group_name_H-M   'P 1'
#
loop_
_entity.id
_entity.type
_entity.pdbx_description
1 polymer ?
#
loop_
_entity_poly.entity_id
_entity_poly.type
_entity_poly.pdbx_seq_one_letter_code
_entity_poly.pdbx_strand_id
1 'polypeptide(L)'
;MDETSPLVSPERAQPPDYTFPSGSGAHFPQVPGGAVRVAAAAAGSGPSPPGSPGHDRERQPLLDRARGAAAQGQTQTVAAQAQALAAQAAAAAHAAQAHRERNEFPEDPRFEAVVRQAELAIERCIFPERIYQGSSGSYFVKDPQGRIIAVFKPKNEEPYGHLNPKWTKWLQKLCCPCCFGRDCLVLNQGYLSEAGASLVDQKLELNIVPRTKVVYLASETFNYSAIDRVKSRGKRLALEKVPKVGQRFNRIGLPPKVGSFQLFVEGYKDADYWLRRFEAEPLPENTNRQLLLQFERLVVLDYIIRNTDRGNDNWLIKYDCPMDSSSSRDTDWVVVKEPVIKVAAIDNGLAFPLKHPDSWRAYPFYWAWLPQAKVPFSQEIKDLILPKISDPNFVKDLEEDLYELFKKDPGFDRGQFHKQIAVMRGQILNLTQALKDNKSPLHLVQMPPVIVETARSHQRSSSESYTQSFQSRKPFFSWW
;
A
#
# COMPACT_ATOMS: atom_id res chain seq x y z
N MET A 1 -12.75 -23.65 7.25
CA MET A 1 -13.32 -22.35 6.80
C MET A 1 -12.35 -21.87 5.77
N ASP A 2 -12.75 -21.92 4.51
CA ASP A 2 -11.79 -21.93 3.40
C ASP A 2 -11.52 -20.50 2.94
N GLU A 3 -10.44 -19.91 3.45
CA GLU A 3 -9.89 -18.65 2.94
C GLU A 3 -9.02 -18.92 1.71
N THR A 4 -9.67 -19.20 0.58
CA THR A 4 -9.00 -19.23 -0.74
C THR A 4 -8.65 -17.81 -1.19
N SER A 5 -7.47 -17.64 -1.79
CA SER A 5 -6.97 -16.33 -2.24
C SER A 5 -7.79 -15.79 -3.41
N PRO A 6 -8.13 -14.49 -3.45
CA PRO A 6 -9.12 -13.95 -4.40
C PRO A 6 -8.67 -13.94 -5.87
N LEU A 7 -7.40 -14.21 -6.20
CA LEU A 7 -6.86 -14.01 -7.55
C LEU A 7 -7.16 -15.16 -8.53
N VAL A 8 -7.95 -16.15 -8.12
CA VAL A 8 -8.43 -17.25 -8.97
C VAL A 8 -9.79 -16.89 -9.60
N SER A 9 -9.95 -17.16 -10.90
CA SER A 9 -11.23 -16.94 -11.60
C SER A 9 -12.35 -17.78 -11.00
N PRO A 10 -13.53 -17.20 -10.68
CA PRO A 10 -14.66 -17.96 -10.14
C PRO A 10 -15.35 -18.79 -11.25
N GLU A 11 -15.43 -20.10 -11.06
CA GLU A 11 -16.23 -20.97 -11.92
C GLU A 11 -17.73 -20.75 -11.68
N ARG A 12 -18.51 -20.73 -12.77
CA ARG A 12 -19.89 -20.25 -12.77
C ARG A 12 -20.89 -21.37 -12.44
N ALA A 13 -20.97 -21.75 -11.17
CA ALA A 13 -22.06 -22.59 -10.69
C ALA A 13 -23.44 -21.93 -10.92
N GLN A 14 -24.43 -22.71 -11.37
CA GLN A 14 -25.82 -22.25 -11.52
C GLN A 14 -26.56 -22.33 -10.18
N PRO A 15 -27.46 -21.38 -9.86
CA PRO A 15 -28.31 -21.47 -8.67
C PRO A 15 -29.46 -22.48 -8.89
N PRO A 16 -29.83 -23.28 -7.88
CA PRO A 16 -31.05 -24.07 -7.92
C PRO A 16 -32.30 -23.21 -7.63
N ASP A 17 -33.40 -23.50 -8.32
CA ASP A 17 -34.70 -22.86 -8.08
C ASP A 17 -35.29 -23.22 -6.71
N TYR A 18 -35.95 -22.25 -6.07
CA TYR A 18 -36.84 -22.48 -4.93
C TYR A 18 -38.11 -21.63 -5.05
N THR A 19 -39.27 -22.25 -4.88
CA THR A 19 -40.60 -21.64 -5.04
C THR A 19 -41.28 -21.39 -3.70
N PHE A 20 -42.28 -20.49 -3.70
CA PHE A 20 -43.03 -20.02 -2.52
C PHE A 20 -43.81 -21.12 -1.77
N PRO A 21 -44.29 -20.81 -0.55
CA PRO A 21 -45.71 -20.42 -0.46
C PRO A 21 -45.98 -19.11 0.32
N SER A 22 -47.18 -18.56 0.15
CA SER A 22 -47.64 -17.27 0.70
C SER A 22 -48.43 -17.42 2.03
N GLY A 23 -48.55 -16.34 2.81
CA GLY A 23 -49.39 -16.30 4.02
C GLY A 23 -49.82 -14.89 4.44
N SER A 24 -51.10 -14.73 4.80
CA SER A 24 -51.76 -13.54 5.38
C SER A 24 -51.49 -13.40 6.89
N GLY A 25 -51.73 -12.27 7.58
CA GLY A 25 -52.23 -10.93 7.18
C GLY A 25 -52.81 -10.15 8.40
N ALA A 26 -52.97 -8.82 8.30
CA ALA A 26 -53.46 -7.87 9.34
C ALA A 26 -52.55 -7.75 10.60
N HIS A 27 -52.45 -6.62 11.33
CA HIS A 27 -53.39 -5.53 11.63
C HIS A 27 -52.68 -4.17 11.90
N PHE A 28 -53.41 -3.04 11.77
CA PHE A 28 -53.02 -1.72 12.30
C PHE A 28 -53.74 -1.42 13.64
N PRO A 29 -53.20 -0.49 14.45
CA PRO A 29 -54.00 0.68 14.85
C PRO A 29 -53.25 2.04 14.74
N GLN A 30 -53.94 3.15 15.04
CA GLN A 30 -53.50 4.54 14.80
C GLN A 30 -53.19 5.38 16.07
N VAL A 31 -52.66 6.59 15.82
CA VAL A 31 -52.28 7.68 16.75
C VAL A 31 -53.44 8.23 17.61
N PRO A 32 -53.17 8.90 18.74
CA PRO A 32 -52.93 10.37 18.75
C PRO A 32 -51.67 10.76 19.57
N GLY A 33 -51.15 11.99 19.57
CA GLY A 33 -51.60 13.23 18.91
C GLY A 33 -51.59 14.41 19.91
N GLY A 34 -50.72 15.40 19.73
CA GLY A 34 -50.64 16.57 20.62
C GLY A 34 -49.55 17.56 20.23
N ALA A 35 -49.87 18.86 20.24
CA ALA A 35 -48.95 19.95 19.90
C ALA A 35 -49.27 21.21 20.73
N VAL A 36 -48.24 21.97 21.13
CA VAL A 36 -48.37 23.26 21.84
C VAL A 36 -47.34 24.25 21.28
N ARG A 37 -47.67 25.55 21.30
CA ARG A 37 -46.85 26.70 20.85
C ARG A 37 -47.15 27.92 21.75
N VAL A 38 -46.38 29.00 21.56
CA VAL A 38 -46.60 30.37 22.12
C VAL A 38 -46.21 30.44 23.62
N ALA A 39 -45.65 31.51 24.20
CA ALA A 39 -45.62 32.94 23.84
C ALA A 39 -44.23 33.62 23.99
N ALA A 40 -44.19 34.95 23.80
CA ALA A 40 -43.00 35.81 23.91
C ALA A 40 -43.34 37.23 24.43
N ALA A 41 -42.32 37.95 24.96
CA ALA A 41 -42.29 39.39 25.27
C ALA A 41 -40.81 39.87 25.18
N ALA A 42 -40.39 41.09 24.79
CA ALA A 42 -40.92 42.46 24.85
C ALA A 42 -40.77 43.15 26.24
N ALA A 43 -40.28 44.40 26.40
CA ALA A 43 -39.58 45.34 25.49
C ALA A 43 -38.90 46.53 26.25
N GLY A 44 -37.96 47.24 25.59
CA GLY A 44 -37.52 48.63 25.87
C GLY A 44 -36.54 48.90 27.05
N SER A 45 -36.01 50.13 27.28
CA SER A 45 -35.61 51.22 26.36
C SER A 45 -34.99 52.47 27.08
N GLY A 46 -33.65 52.64 27.08
CA GLY A 46 -32.92 53.88 27.46
C GLY A 46 -32.96 54.31 28.96
N PRO A 47 -32.34 55.46 29.38
CA PRO A 47 -31.44 56.39 28.68
C PRO A 47 -30.07 56.63 29.41
N SER A 48 -29.33 57.69 29.07
CA SER A 48 -28.02 58.14 29.65
C SER A 48 -27.95 59.69 29.75
N PRO A 49 -26.86 60.36 30.23
CA PRO A 49 -25.68 59.91 31.00
C PRO A 49 -25.74 60.49 32.45
N PRO A 50 -25.04 61.56 32.96
CA PRO A 50 -23.82 62.34 32.60
C PRO A 50 -22.71 62.41 33.71
N GLY A 51 -21.59 63.11 33.45
CA GLY A 51 -20.78 63.79 34.50
C GLY A 51 -19.30 63.37 34.70
N SER A 52 -18.38 64.35 34.70
CA SER A 52 -16.95 64.24 35.10
C SER A 52 -16.64 65.20 36.26
N PRO A 53 -15.55 65.03 37.03
CA PRO A 53 -14.30 65.73 36.72
C PRO A 53 -13.01 64.91 37.01
N GLY A 54 -11.83 65.41 36.61
CA GLY A 54 -10.54 64.72 36.74
C GLY A 54 -9.54 65.36 37.70
N HIS A 55 -8.27 64.91 37.64
CA HIS A 55 -7.10 65.71 38.09
C HIS A 55 -5.78 65.27 37.43
N ASP A 56 -4.70 65.96 37.81
CA ASP A 56 -3.46 66.21 37.09
C ASP A 56 -2.39 65.09 37.00
N ARG A 57 -1.62 65.18 35.90
CA ARG A 57 -0.14 64.98 35.79
C ARG A 57 0.49 63.65 36.26
N GLU A 58 1.14 62.96 35.32
CA GLU A 58 2.60 63.12 35.20
C GLU A 58 3.13 62.88 33.77
N ARG A 59 4.46 62.94 33.57
CA ARG A 59 5.10 63.22 32.27
C ARG A 59 5.29 61.97 31.39
N GLN A 60 5.04 62.13 30.08
CA GLN A 60 5.66 61.30 29.03
C GLN A 60 6.51 62.19 28.09
N PRO A 61 7.69 61.74 27.62
CA PRO A 61 8.51 62.50 26.70
C PRO A 61 7.97 62.44 25.26
N LEU A 62 8.14 63.55 24.52
CA LEU A 62 7.91 63.60 23.07
C LEU A 62 8.96 62.76 22.33
N LEU A 63 8.57 61.59 21.82
CA LEU A 63 9.38 60.77 20.91
C LEU A 63 8.56 60.25 19.72
N ASP A 64 8.96 60.67 18.53
CA ASP A 64 8.76 60.03 17.21
C ASP A 64 7.39 59.39 16.90
N ARG A 65 6.35 60.21 16.75
CA ARG A 65 5.12 59.83 16.01
C ARG A 65 5.40 59.38 14.56
N ALA A 66 6.60 59.63 14.03
CA ALA A 66 7.08 59.19 12.73
C ALA A 66 7.49 57.69 12.65
N ARG A 67 7.92 57.05 13.74
CA ARG A 67 8.43 55.65 13.69
C ARG A 67 7.33 54.60 13.54
N GLY A 68 6.12 54.87 14.06
CA GLY A 68 5.00 53.93 13.99
C GLY A 68 4.55 53.60 12.55
N ALA A 69 4.51 54.60 11.67
CA ALA A 69 4.08 54.42 10.28
C ALA A 69 5.06 53.56 9.47
N ALA A 70 6.37 53.77 9.66
CA ALA A 70 7.41 52.98 9.00
C ALA A 70 7.36 51.50 9.43
N ALA A 71 7.19 51.23 10.73
CA ALA A 71 7.07 49.87 11.26
C ALA A 71 5.81 49.15 10.74
N GLN A 72 4.66 49.85 10.66
CA GLN A 72 3.43 49.30 10.11
C GLN A 72 3.56 48.99 8.61
N GLY A 73 4.17 49.89 7.83
CA GLY A 73 4.46 49.66 6.41
C GLY A 73 5.37 48.45 6.17
N GLN A 74 6.46 48.32 6.93
CA GLN A 74 7.35 47.15 6.87
C GLN A 74 6.67 45.85 7.30
N THR A 75 5.79 45.89 8.31
CA THR A 75 5.03 44.70 8.73
C THR A 75 4.04 44.26 7.65
N GLN A 76 3.38 45.21 6.97
CA GLN A 76 2.47 44.90 5.86
C GLN A 76 3.19 44.35 4.62
N THR A 77 4.36 44.88 4.26
CA THR A 77 5.13 44.34 3.11
C THR A 77 5.69 42.95 3.40
N VAL A 78 6.19 42.68 4.62
CA VAL A 78 6.62 41.33 5.02
C VAL A 78 5.45 40.35 5.05
N ALA A 79 4.26 40.77 5.55
CA ALA A 79 3.06 39.93 5.51
C ALA A 79 2.61 39.62 4.07
N ALA A 80 2.62 40.62 3.18
CA ALA A 80 2.29 40.42 1.76
C ALA A 80 3.32 39.52 1.04
N GLN A 81 4.62 39.65 1.34
CA GLN A 81 5.66 38.77 0.84
C GLN A 81 5.48 37.33 1.34
N ALA A 82 5.18 37.13 2.62
CA ALA A 82 4.89 35.80 3.19
C ALA A 82 3.65 35.17 2.54
N GLN A 83 2.59 35.95 2.28
CA GLN A 83 1.41 35.48 1.55
C GLN A 83 1.73 35.13 0.10
N ALA A 84 2.55 35.93 -0.60
CA ALA A 84 2.98 35.65 -1.97
C ALA A 84 3.83 34.37 -2.05
N LEU A 85 4.77 34.17 -1.12
CA LEU A 85 5.58 32.95 -1.02
C LEU A 85 4.72 31.72 -0.70
N ALA A 86 3.73 31.85 0.21
CA ALA A 86 2.78 30.78 0.51
C ALA A 86 1.91 30.43 -0.71
N ALA A 87 1.47 31.43 -1.48
CA ALA A 87 0.70 31.22 -2.71
C ALA A 87 1.55 30.56 -3.82
N GLN A 88 2.82 30.95 -3.98
CA GLN A 88 3.77 30.31 -4.88
C GLN A 88 4.04 28.85 -4.49
N ALA A 89 4.26 28.58 -3.18
CA ALA A 89 4.44 27.23 -2.67
C ALA A 89 3.19 26.35 -2.89
N ALA A 90 2.00 26.90 -2.67
CA ALA A 90 0.73 26.20 -2.94
C ALA A 90 0.52 25.92 -4.44
N ALA A 91 0.87 26.85 -5.32
CA ALA A 91 0.81 26.66 -6.77
C ALA A 91 1.82 25.58 -7.25
N ALA A 92 3.05 25.61 -6.74
CA ALA A 92 4.08 24.61 -7.03
C ALA A 92 3.66 23.21 -6.53
N ALA A 93 3.08 23.12 -5.32
CA ALA A 93 2.56 21.87 -4.78
C ALA A 93 1.37 21.33 -5.60
N HIS A 94 0.46 22.20 -6.08
CA HIS A 94 -0.63 21.81 -6.97
C HIS A 94 -0.13 21.33 -8.34
N ALA A 95 0.90 21.97 -8.91
CA ALA A 95 1.53 21.54 -10.15
C ALA A 95 2.22 20.18 -10.01
N ALA A 96 2.96 19.97 -8.91
CA ALA A 96 3.60 18.70 -8.60
C ALA A 96 2.59 17.58 -8.34
N GLN A 97 1.46 17.87 -7.66
CA GLN A 97 0.39 16.90 -7.47
C GLN A 97 -0.31 16.54 -8.78
N ALA A 98 -0.62 17.54 -9.63
CA ALA A 98 -1.19 17.30 -10.95
C ALA A 98 -0.25 16.46 -11.84
N HIS A 99 1.07 16.67 -11.75
CA HIS A 99 2.06 15.85 -12.46
C HIS A 99 2.07 14.39 -11.99
N ARG A 100 2.02 14.14 -10.67
CA ARG A 100 1.94 12.78 -10.11
C ARG A 100 0.68 12.05 -10.54
N GLU A 101 -0.43 12.78 -10.62
CA GLU A 101 -1.73 12.25 -11.05
C GLU A 101 -1.83 11.95 -12.55
N ARG A 102 -0.82 12.29 -13.38
CA ARG A 102 -0.79 11.90 -14.81
C ARG A 102 -0.38 10.45 -15.05
N ASN A 103 0.12 9.72 -14.04
CA ASN A 103 0.51 8.30 -14.14
C ASN A 103 1.50 8.01 -15.29
N GLU A 104 2.52 8.86 -15.45
CA GLU A 104 3.57 8.73 -16.47
C GLU A 104 4.68 7.80 -15.97
N PHE A 105 5.06 6.80 -16.77
CA PHE A 105 6.11 5.82 -16.47
C PHE A 105 7.01 5.60 -17.70
N PRO A 106 7.86 6.58 -18.08
CA PRO A 106 8.72 6.47 -19.26
C PRO A 106 9.72 5.29 -19.17
N GLU A 107 10.02 4.82 -17.97
CA GLU A 107 10.84 3.62 -17.71
C GLU A 107 10.10 2.30 -17.93
N ASP A 108 8.78 2.32 -18.15
CA ASP A 108 7.98 1.15 -18.56
C ASP A 108 6.69 1.54 -19.29
N PRO A 109 6.77 1.77 -20.61
CA PRO A 109 5.61 2.04 -21.45
C PRO A 109 4.57 0.91 -21.49
N ARG A 110 4.93 -0.34 -21.13
CA ARG A 110 3.97 -1.46 -21.05
C ARG A 110 3.08 -1.32 -19.82
N PHE A 111 3.68 -1.02 -18.67
CA PHE A 111 2.92 -0.71 -17.46
C PHE A 111 2.04 0.54 -17.64
N GLU A 112 2.58 1.62 -18.23
CA GLU A 112 1.77 2.81 -18.51
C GLU A 112 0.59 2.48 -19.44
N ALA A 113 0.79 1.70 -20.50
CA ALA A 113 -0.30 1.30 -21.40
C ALA A 113 -1.43 0.55 -20.68
N VAL A 114 -1.12 -0.29 -19.68
CA VAL A 114 -2.14 -0.96 -18.85
C VAL A 114 -2.88 0.04 -17.95
N VAL A 115 -2.18 1.03 -17.38
CA VAL A 115 -2.84 2.13 -16.64
C VAL A 115 -3.76 2.96 -17.56
N ARG A 116 -3.36 3.24 -18.80
CA ARG A 116 -4.24 3.91 -19.78
C ARG A 116 -5.47 3.08 -20.15
N GLN A 117 -5.37 1.74 -20.22
CA GLN A 117 -6.56 0.90 -20.38
C GLN A 117 -7.50 0.97 -19.17
N ALA A 118 -6.96 1.03 -17.95
CA ALA A 118 -7.76 1.20 -16.72
C ALA A 118 -8.48 2.55 -16.67
N GLU A 119 -7.78 3.64 -17.03
CA GLU A 119 -8.35 4.98 -17.13
C GLU A 119 -9.49 5.02 -18.18
N LEU A 120 -9.24 4.49 -19.38
CA LEU A 120 -10.23 4.40 -20.46
C LEU A 120 -11.44 3.51 -20.12
N ALA A 121 -11.25 2.45 -19.32
CA ALA A 121 -12.34 1.62 -18.83
C ALA A 121 -13.25 2.41 -17.88
N ILE A 122 -12.66 3.14 -16.93
CA ILE A 122 -13.37 4.00 -15.97
C ILE A 122 -14.15 5.10 -16.70
N GLU A 123 -13.57 5.75 -17.71
CA GLU A 123 -14.26 6.74 -18.56
C GLU A 123 -15.49 6.15 -19.26
N ARG A 124 -15.42 4.88 -19.67
CA ARG A 124 -16.52 4.10 -20.28
C ARG A 124 -17.47 3.48 -19.25
N CYS A 125 -17.38 3.89 -17.99
CA CYS A 125 -18.16 3.37 -16.86
C CYS A 125 -17.95 1.87 -16.54
N ILE A 126 -16.86 1.27 -17.03
CA ILE A 126 -16.39 -0.07 -16.68
C ILE A 126 -15.49 0.08 -15.45
N PHE A 127 -16.12 0.15 -14.28
CA PHE A 127 -15.43 0.49 -13.03
C PHE A 127 -14.70 -0.71 -12.39
N PRO A 128 -13.59 -0.48 -11.65
CA PRO A 128 -12.98 -1.49 -10.81
C PRO A 128 -13.93 -2.07 -9.76
N GLU A 129 -13.99 -3.39 -9.64
CA GLU A 129 -14.87 -4.13 -8.72
C GLU A 129 -14.17 -4.43 -7.41
N ARG A 130 -14.90 -4.38 -6.28
CA ARG A 130 -14.30 -4.60 -4.95
C ARG A 130 -14.02 -6.08 -4.71
N ILE A 131 -12.81 -6.39 -4.24
CA ILE A 131 -12.45 -7.69 -3.69
C ILE A 131 -12.99 -7.77 -2.26
N TYR A 132 -13.83 -8.76 -1.99
CA TYR A 132 -14.49 -8.90 -0.68
C TYR A 132 -13.67 -9.70 0.34
N GLN A 133 -12.86 -10.66 -0.11
CA GLN A 133 -11.83 -11.36 0.67
C GLN A 133 -10.68 -10.41 1.08
N GLY A 134 -9.79 -10.84 1.98
CA GLY A 134 -8.69 -10.03 2.51
C GLY A 134 -9.15 -8.95 3.51
N SER A 135 -8.22 -8.11 3.99
CA SER A 135 -8.46 -7.26 5.18
C SER A 135 -8.36 -5.74 4.97
N SER A 136 -8.36 -5.30 3.70
CA SER A 136 -8.25 -3.91 3.21
C SER A 136 -9.35 -3.59 2.17
N GLY A 137 -9.44 -2.35 1.71
CA GLY A 137 -10.09 -2.04 0.43
C GLY A 137 -9.15 -2.38 -0.73
N SER A 138 -9.45 -3.46 -1.46
CA SER A 138 -8.74 -3.88 -2.68
C SER A 138 -9.74 -4.01 -3.84
N TYR A 139 -9.31 -3.74 -5.08
CA TYR A 139 -10.18 -3.68 -6.25
C TYR A 139 -9.56 -4.38 -7.47
N PHE A 140 -10.35 -5.18 -8.18
CA PHE A 140 -10.02 -5.66 -9.52
C PHE A 140 -10.27 -4.56 -10.55
N VAL A 141 -9.18 -4.07 -11.14
CA VAL A 141 -9.19 -3.10 -12.23
C VAL A 141 -9.41 -3.82 -13.55
N LYS A 142 -10.31 -3.26 -14.38
CA LYS A 142 -10.70 -3.83 -15.66
C LYS A 142 -10.22 -2.99 -16.85
N ASP A 143 -10.09 -3.63 -18.00
CA ASP A 143 -9.89 -2.97 -19.29
C ASP A 143 -11.23 -2.57 -19.95
N PRO A 144 -11.22 -1.87 -21.09
CA PRO A 144 -12.44 -1.50 -21.83
C PRO A 144 -13.23 -2.68 -22.41
N GLN A 145 -12.75 -3.92 -22.24
CA GLN A 145 -13.41 -5.16 -22.62
C GLN A 145 -13.97 -5.92 -21.38
N GLY A 146 -13.75 -5.39 -20.17
CA GLY A 146 -14.22 -5.97 -18.91
C GLY A 146 -13.31 -7.06 -18.31
N ARG A 147 -12.14 -7.32 -18.90
CA ARG A 147 -11.15 -8.30 -18.40
C ARG A 147 -10.36 -7.69 -17.25
N ILE A 148 -9.98 -8.50 -16.27
CA ILE A 148 -9.17 -8.05 -15.12
C ILE A 148 -7.73 -7.88 -15.58
N ILE A 149 -7.17 -6.68 -15.40
CA ILE A 149 -5.80 -6.31 -15.81
C ILE A 149 -4.88 -5.96 -14.65
N ALA A 150 -5.43 -5.58 -13.50
CA ALA A 150 -4.67 -5.22 -12.31
C ALA A 150 -5.47 -5.37 -11.00
N VAL A 151 -4.75 -5.41 -9.89
CA VAL A 151 -5.28 -5.21 -8.54
C VAL A 151 -4.85 -3.83 -8.05
N PHE A 152 -5.80 -3.03 -7.57
CA PHE A 152 -5.55 -1.70 -7.02
C PHE A 152 -5.90 -1.62 -5.53
N LYS A 153 -4.96 -1.16 -4.71
CA LYS A 153 -5.10 -1.00 -3.25
C LYS A 153 -4.91 0.48 -2.86
N PRO A 154 -5.98 1.29 -2.78
CA PRO A 154 -5.88 2.70 -2.43
C PRO A 154 -5.48 2.93 -0.97
N LYS A 155 -4.45 3.76 -0.76
CA LYS A 155 -3.83 4.10 0.54
C LYS A 155 -4.83 4.42 1.66
N ASN A 156 -5.91 5.14 1.35
CA ASN A 156 -6.87 5.58 2.37
C ASN A 156 -7.94 4.51 2.73
N GLU A 157 -7.91 3.34 2.09
CA GLU A 157 -8.74 2.17 2.42
C GLU A 157 -7.93 1.01 3.02
N GLU A 158 -6.63 1.22 3.30
CA GLU A 158 -5.76 0.28 4.05
C GLU A 158 -6.29 -0.01 5.46
N PRO A 159 -5.83 -1.07 6.15
CA PRO A 159 -6.24 -1.44 7.52
C PRO A 159 -6.26 -0.30 8.57
N TYR A 160 -5.44 0.73 8.38
CA TYR A 160 -5.37 1.92 9.27
C TYR A 160 -5.88 3.20 8.60
N GLY A 161 -6.39 3.10 7.37
CA GLY A 161 -6.87 4.20 6.54
C GLY A 161 -8.18 4.77 7.03
N HIS A 162 -8.30 6.10 6.97
CA HIS A 162 -9.46 6.85 7.46
C HIS A 162 -10.74 6.64 6.65
N LEU A 163 -10.66 5.97 5.48
CA LEU A 163 -11.81 5.55 4.66
C LEU A 163 -11.83 4.01 4.49
N ASN A 164 -11.28 3.22 5.41
CA ASN A 164 -11.41 1.76 5.33
C ASN A 164 -12.90 1.34 5.37
N PRO A 165 -13.40 0.57 4.39
CA PRO A 165 -14.81 0.15 4.35
C PRO A 165 -15.18 -0.95 5.37
N LYS A 166 -14.21 -1.60 6.03
CA LYS A 166 -14.42 -2.68 7.01
C LYS A 166 -14.35 -2.11 8.45
N TRP A 167 -15.52 -1.68 8.94
CA TRP A 167 -15.74 -1.02 10.26
C TRP A 167 -15.07 -1.73 11.45
N THR A 168 -14.99 -3.07 11.43
CA THR A 168 -14.48 -3.89 12.54
C THR A 168 -13.11 -3.48 13.07
N LYS A 169 -12.19 -3.02 12.21
CA LYS A 169 -10.85 -2.55 12.66
C LYS A 169 -10.90 -1.19 13.37
N TRP A 170 -11.89 -0.33 13.12
CA TRP A 170 -12.09 0.91 13.88
C TRP A 170 -12.53 0.62 15.32
N LEU A 171 -13.45 -0.34 15.48
CA LEU A 171 -13.91 -0.79 16.81
C LEU A 171 -12.75 -1.44 17.61
N GLN A 172 -11.98 -2.32 16.97
CA GLN A 172 -10.80 -2.95 17.59
C GLN A 172 -9.72 -1.93 18.00
N LYS A 173 -9.49 -0.90 17.15
CA LYS A 173 -8.57 0.22 17.44
C LYS A 173 -8.99 1.05 18.66
N LEU A 174 -10.29 1.10 18.98
CA LEU A 174 -10.82 1.79 20.15
C LEU A 174 -10.75 0.95 21.44
N CYS A 175 -10.93 -0.37 21.33
CA CYS A 175 -11.05 -1.25 22.51
C CYS A 175 -9.72 -1.81 23.05
N CYS A 176 -8.68 -2.02 22.24
CA CYS A 176 -7.42 -2.65 22.71
C CYS A 176 -6.14 -2.06 22.03
N PRO A 177 -5.71 -0.83 22.37
CA PRO A 177 -4.59 -0.16 21.71
C PRO A 177 -3.23 -0.88 21.83
N CYS A 178 -3.03 -1.73 22.84
CA CYS A 178 -1.81 -2.55 23.00
C CYS A 178 -1.85 -3.88 22.23
N CYS A 179 -3.04 -4.39 21.86
CA CYS A 179 -3.20 -5.73 21.29
C CYS A 179 -3.34 -5.74 19.76
N PHE A 180 -3.53 -4.60 19.09
CA PHE A 180 -3.88 -4.55 17.67
C PHE A 180 -2.88 -3.76 16.83
N GLY A 181 -2.28 -4.47 15.86
CA GLY A 181 -1.41 -3.91 14.82
C GLY A 181 0.02 -4.44 14.86
N ARG A 182 0.70 -4.40 13.71
CA ARG A 182 2.12 -4.74 13.59
C ARG A 182 2.96 -3.53 13.98
N ASP A 183 3.27 -3.41 15.27
CA ASP A 183 4.11 -2.35 15.86
C ASP A 183 5.54 -2.25 15.27
N CYS A 184 5.98 -3.27 14.52
CA CYS A 184 7.20 -3.22 13.73
C CYS A 184 7.04 -2.54 12.34
N LEU A 185 5.84 -2.23 11.87
CA LEU A 185 5.59 -1.63 10.54
C LEU A 185 5.23 -0.14 10.65
N VAL A 186 5.51 0.61 9.57
CA VAL A 186 5.01 2.00 9.43
C VAL A 186 3.50 1.99 9.20
N LEU A 187 2.79 2.91 9.85
CA LEU A 187 1.35 3.06 9.69
C LEU A 187 0.98 3.59 8.30
N ASN A 188 0.05 2.91 7.63
CA ASN A 188 -0.64 3.38 6.42
C ASN A 188 0.30 3.64 5.21
N GLN A 189 1.31 2.79 5.03
CA GLN A 189 2.23 2.78 3.89
C GLN A 189 2.23 1.43 3.15
N GLY A 190 1.17 0.61 3.28
CA GLY A 190 1.12 -0.72 2.67
C GLY A 190 1.24 -0.68 1.14
N TYR A 191 0.69 0.36 0.51
CA TYR A 191 0.86 0.60 -0.93
C TYR A 191 2.33 0.88 -1.36
N LEU A 192 3.18 1.38 -0.46
CA LEU A 192 4.63 1.54 -0.71
C LEU A 192 5.39 0.24 -0.47
N SER A 193 4.94 -0.59 0.48
CA SER A 193 5.47 -1.95 0.67
C SER A 193 5.24 -2.82 -0.58
N GLU A 194 4.04 -2.74 -1.17
CA GLU A 194 3.70 -3.41 -2.44
C GLU A 194 4.59 -2.96 -3.62
N ALA A 195 4.73 -1.65 -3.82
CA ALA A 195 5.59 -1.11 -4.88
C ALA A 195 7.09 -1.36 -4.60
N GLY A 196 7.49 -1.36 -3.33
CA GLY A 196 8.86 -1.62 -2.88
C GLY A 196 9.27 -3.07 -3.10
N ALA A 197 8.36 -4.03 -2.89
CA ALA A 197 8.60 -5.43 -3.22
C ALA A 197 8.83 -5.64 -4.72
N SER A 198 8.04 -5.00 -5.59
CA SER A 198 8.26 -5.04 -7.04
C SER A 198 9.55 -4.33 -7.48
N LEU A 199 10.03 -3.34 -6.73
CA LEU A 199 11.30 -2.66 -6.98
C LEU A 199 12.48 -3.56 -6.61
N VAL A 200 12.45 -4.17 -5.43
CA VAL A 200 13.45 -5.13 -4.94
C VAL A 200 13.53 -6.35 -5.86
N ASP A 201 12.39 -6.92 -6.25
CA ASP A 201 12.28 -8.04 -7.20
C ASP A 201 13.07 -7.78 -8.49
N GLN A 202 12.89 -6.60 -9.08
CA GLN A 202 13.50 -6.26 -10.36
C GLN A 202 14.98 -5.91 -10.24
N LYS A 203 15.41 -5.17 -9.21
CA LYS A 203 16.84 -4.87 -9.03
C LYS A 203 17.64 -6.16 -8.80
N LEU A 204 17.02 -7.16 -8.17
CA LEU A 204 17.58 -8.51 -8.00
C LEU A 204 17.33 -9.47 -9.18
N GLU A 205 16.49 -9.10 -10.16
CA GLU A 205 16.06 -9.92 -11.30
C GLU A 205 15.34 -11.23 -10.91
N LEU A 206 14.61 -11.21 -9.79
CA LEU A 206 13.81 -12.33 -9.31
C LEU A 206 12.64 -12.63 -10.25
N ASN A 207 11.96 -11.59 -10.78
CA ASN A 207 10.87 -11.69 -11.75
C ASN A 207 9.69 -12.57 -11.28
N ILE A 208 9.36 -12.51 -9.99
CA ILE A 208 8.23 -13.23 -9.36
C ILE A 208 7.14 -12.28 -8.83
N VAL A 209 7.44 -11.01 -8.52
CA VAL A 209 6.42 -10.02 -8.17
C VAL A 209 5.80 -9.48 -9.46
N PRO A 210 4.47 -9.59 -9.68
CA PRO A 210 3.82 -8.92 -10.80
C PRO A 210 4.05 -7.41 -10.71
N ARG A 211 4.48 -6.77 -11.80
CA ARG A 211 4.90 -5.35 -11.81
C ARG A 211 3.92 -4.48 -11.04
N THR A 212 4.42 -3.83 -9.98
CA THR A 212 3.61 -3.02 -9.07
C THR A 212 4.21 -1.63 -8.93
N LYS A 213 3.40 -0.59 -9.16
CA LYS A 213 3.80 0.81 -8.95
C LYS A 213 2.76 1.59 -8.16
N VAL A 214 3.16 2.78 -7.70
CA VAL A 214 2.25 3.79 -7.13
C VAL A 214 1.51 4.48 -8.28
N VAL A 215 0.18 4.44 -8.26
CA VAL A 215 -0.71 4.99 -9.31
C VAL A 215 -1.85 5.79 -8.65
N TYR A 216 -2.38 6.78 -9.37
CA TYR A 216 -3.53 7.59 -8.96
C TYR A 216 -4.76 7.25 -9.81
N LEU A 217 -5.83 6.71 -9.21
CA LEU A 217 -7.10 6.42 -9.90
C LEU A 217 -8.30 7.04 -9.19
N ALA A 218 -9.28 7.53 -9.95
CA ALA A 218 -10.61 7.91 -9.45
C ALA A 218 -11.66 6.96 -10.03
N SER A 219 -12.54 6.41 -9.20
CA SER A 219 -13.67 5.56 -9.64
C SER A 219 -14.87 5.75 -8.73
N GLU A 220 -16.08 5.77 -9.27
CA GLU A 220 -17.31 5.82 -8.46
C GLU A 220 -17.47 4.61 -7.52
N THR A 221 -16.76 3.50 -7.75
CA THR A 221 -16.76 2.30 -6.89
C THR A 221 -15.86 2.37 -5.65
N PHE A 222 -14.89 3.30 -5.60
CA PHE A 222 -14.00 3.44 -4.44
C PHE A 222 -14.70 4.09 -3.23
N ASN A 223 -14.18 3.89 -2.02
CA ASN A 223 -14.80 4.43 -0.81
C ASN A 223 -14.44 5.91 -0.60
N TYR A 224 -15.35 6.81 -0.98
CA TYR A 224 -15.20 8.27 -0.83
C TYR A 224 -16.09 8.82 0.29
N SER A 225 -15.66 9.92 0.90
CA SER A 225 -16.50 10.64 1.86
C SER A 225 -17.78 11.16 1.18
N ALA A 226 -18.85 11.31 1.98
CA ALA A 226 -20.09 11.93 1.49
C ALA A 226 -19.85 13.35 0.94
N ILE A 227 -18.89 14.08 1.53
CA ILE A 227 -18.51 15.43 1.10
C ILE A 227 -17.91 15.41 -0.32
N ASP A 228 -17.06 14.44 -0.65
CA ASP A 228 -16.43 14.35 -1.97
C ASP A 228 -17.41 13.90 -3.05
N ARG A 229 -18.35 12.99 -2.70
CA ARG A 229 -19.45 12.58 -3.59
C ARG A 229 -20.45 13.72 -3.84
N VAL A 230 -20.70 14.61 -2.88
CA VAL A 230 -21.51 15.82 -3.09
C VAL A 230 -20.75 16.87 -3.91
N LYS A 231 -19.47 17.12 -3.62
CA LYS A 231 -18.62 18.09 -4.35
C LYS A 231 -18.45 17.72 -5.83
N SER A 232 -18.18 16.46 -6.14
CA SER A 232 -18.03 15.96 -7.52
C SER A 232 -19.31 16.14 -8.33
N ARG A 233 -20.46 15.71 -7.79
CA ARG A 233 -21.79 15.92 -8.38
C ARG A 233 -22.11 17.41 -8.59
N GLY A 234 -21.87 18.24 -7.57
CA GLY A 234 -22.11 19.68 -7.63
C GLY A 234 -21.28 20.39 -8.72
N LYS A 235 -19.99 20.04 -8.84
CA LYS A 235 -19.13 20.54 -9.92
C LYS A 235 -19.60 20.10 -11.30
N ARG A 236 -20.02 18.84 -11.46
CA ARG A 236 -20.51 18.32 -12.75
C ARG A 236 -21.80 19.05 -13.17
N LEU A 237 -22.76 19.18 -12.27
CA LEU A 237 -24.00 19.93 -12.50
C LEU A 237 -23.74 21.43 -12.80
N ALA A 238 -22.73 22.04 -12.17
CA ALA A 238 -22.35 23.42 -12.45
C ALA A 238 -21.66 23.59 -13.82
N LEU A 239 -20.91 22.59 -14.30
CA LEU A 239 -20.37 22.55 -15.66
C LEU A 239 -21.49 22.36 -16.71
N GLU A 240 -22.38 21.40 -16.48
CA GLU A 240 -23.54 21.09 -17.33
C GLU A 240 -24.48 22.31 -17.47
N LYS A 241 -24.76 23.02 -16.38
CA LYS A 241 -25.72 24.14 -16.36
C LYS A 241 -25.09 25.52 -16.65
N VAL A 242 -23.83 25.75 -16.29
CA VAL A 242 -23.14 27.03 -16.49
C VAL A 242 -21.69 26.80 -16.92
N PRO A 243 -21.42 26.51 -18.21
CA PRO A 243 -20.07 26.18 -18.69
C PRO A 243 -19.00 27.23 -18.33
N LYS A 244 -19.34 28.53 -18.33
CA LYS A 244 -18.45 29.65 -17.94
C LYS A 244 -18.01 29.63 -16.47
N VAL A 245 -18.73 28.91 -15.60
CA VAL A 245 -18.36 28.64 -14.21
C VAL A 245 -17.67 27.28 -14.09
N GLY A 246 -18.15 26.26 -14.81
CA GLY A 246 -17.52 24.94 -14.88
C GLY A 246 -16.06 24.97 -15.34
N GLN A 247 -15.73 25.80 -16.34
CA GLN A 247 -14.37 26.05 -16.83
C GLN A 247 -13.41 26.63 -15.78
N ARG A 248 -13.91 27.11 -14.62
CA ARG A 248 -13.09 27.60 -13.50
C ARG A 248 -12.73 26.51 -12.50
N PHE A 249 -13.19 25.26 -12.69
CA PHE A 249 -12.81 24.15 -11.82
C PHE A 249 -11.60 23.40 -12.39
N ASN A 250 -10.44 23.56 -11.75
CA ASN A 250 -9.20 22.81 -12.04
C ASN A 250 -9.33 21.27 -12.02
N ARG A 251 -10.47 20.74 -11.53
CA ARG A 251 -10.79 19.31 -11.49
C ARG A 251 -12.31 19.13 -11.46
N ILE A 252 -12.83 18.36 -12.41
CA ILE A 252 -14.20 17.84 -12.48
C ILE A 252 -14.17 16.35 -12.04
N GLY A 253 -15.27 15.83 -11.49
CA GLY A 253 -15.33 14.44 -10.99
C GLY A 253 -14.77 14.25 -9.57
N LEU A 254 -14.51 12.98 -9.21
CA LEU A 254 -13.95 12.57 -7.92
C LEU A 254 -12.42 12.78 -7.86
N PRO A 255 -11.83 13.02 -6.67
CA PRO A 255 -10.38 13.13 -6.53
C PRO A 255 -9.72 11.74 -6.64
N PRO A 256 -8.68 11.54 -7.47
CA PRO A 256 -7.94 10.29 -7.51
C PRO A 256 -7.36 9.91 -6.14
N LYS A 257 -7.45 8.62 -5.83
CA LYS A 257 -6.77 8.00 -4.70
C LYS A 257 -5.40 7.53 -5.16
N VAL A 258 -4.37 7.80 -4.38
CA VAL A 258 -3.08 7.12 -4.51
C VAL A 258 -3.20 5.69 -3.98
N GLY A 259 -2.57 4.73 -4.64
CA GLY A 259 -2.53 3.33 -4.23
C GLY A 259 -1.47 2.54 -4.98
N SER A 260 -1.30 1.28 -4.62
CA SER A 260 -0.51 0.34 -5.41
C SER A 260 -1.38 -0.26 -6.51
N PHE A 261 -0.82 -0.35 -7.71
CA PHE A 261 -1.43 -0.95 -8.89
C PHE A 261 -0.50 -2.08 -9.33
N GLN A 262 -0.94 -3.32 -9.12
CA GLN A 262 -0.21 -4.56 -9.39
C GLN A 262 -0.81 -5.22 -10.62
N LEU A 263 -0.01 -5.58 -11.63
CA LEU A 263 -0.52 -6.29 -12.81
C LEU A 263 -1.15 -7.64 -12.41
N PHE A 264 -2.30 -7.96 -13.01
CA PHE A 264 -2.97 -9.25 -12.81
C PHE A 264 -2.24 -10.36 -13.57
N VAL A 265 -2.33 -11.61 -13.08
CA VAL A 265 -1.62 -12.78 -13.66
C VAL A 265 -2.57 -13.96 -13.87
N GLU A 266 -2.70 -14.40 -15.11
CA GLU A 266 -3.70 -15.40 -15.52
C GLU A 266 -3.21 -16.85 -15.41
N GLY A 267 -4.09 -17.75 -14.94
CA GLY A 267 -3.81 -19.19 -14.81
C GLY A 267 -3.00 -19.58 -13.57
N TYR A 268 -2.91 -18.70 -12.57
CA TYR A 268 -2.32 -18.99 -11.27
C TYR A 268 -3.38 -19.48 -10.27
N LYS A 269 -2.98 -20.30 -9.30
CA LYS A 269 -3.75 -20.65 -8.10
C LYS A 269 -2.85 -20.59 -6.86
N ASP A 270 -3.45 -20.47 -5.68
CA ASP A 270 -2.80 -20.48 -4.37
C ASP A 270 -1.73 -21.57 -4.29
N ALA A 271 -0.54 -21.24 -3.77
CA ALA A 271 0.54 -22.23 -3.67
C ALA A 271 0.12 -23.43 -2.79
N ASP A 272 -0.65 -23.17 -1.73
CA ASP A 272 -1.25 -24.18 -0.85
C ASP A 272 -2.16 -25.19 -1.58
N TYR A 273 -2.86 -24.78 -2.66
CA TYR A 273 -3.64 -25.69 -3.52
C TYR A 273 -2.72 -26.62 -4.31
N TRP A 274 -1.63 -26.09 -4.88
CA TRP A 274 -0.71 -26.86 -5.72
C TRP A 274 0.23 -27.74 -4.91
N LEU A 275 0.73 -27.27 -3.76
CA LEU A 275 1.58 -28.05 -2.86
C LEU A 275 0.88 -29.31 -2.37
N ARG A 276 -0.39 -29.22 -1.93
CA ARG A 276 -1.19 -30.40 -1.57
C ARG A 276 -1.37 -31.40 -2.73
N ARG A 277 -1.45 -30.92 -3.98
CA ARG A 277 -1.46 -31.81 -5.15
C ARG A 277 -0.11 -32.48 -5.35
N PHE A 278 1.00 -31.75 -5.21
CA PHE A 278 2.35 -32.29 -5.39
C PHE A 278 2.78 -33.26 -4.27
N GLU A 279 2.13 -33.23 -3.11
CA GLU A 279 2.28 -34.26 -2.06
C GLU A 279 1.60 -35.59 -2.43
N ALA A 280 0.49 -35.55 -3.19
CA ALA A 280 -0.23 -36.74 -3.65
C ALA A 280 0.26 -37.26 -5.02
N GLU A 281 0.61 -36.33 -5.93
CA GLU A 281 1.08 -36.56 -7.29
C GLU A 281 2.43 -35.84 -7.48
N PRO A 282 3.57 -36.46 -7.07
CA PRO A 282 4.88 -35.82 -7.14
C PRO A 282 5.25 -35.34 -8.55
N LEU A 283 5.77 -34.11 -8.63
CA LEU A 283 6.22 -33.52 -9.90
C LEU A 283 7.38 -34.33 -10.52
N PRO A 284 7.44 -34.44 -11.86
CA PRO A 284 8.63 -34.91 -12.55
C PRO A 284 9.86 -34.07 -12.17
N GLU A 285 11.01 -34.71 -11.99
CA GLU A 285 12.18 -34.07 -11.33
C GLU A 285 12.64 -32.76 -12.00
N ASN A 286 12.58 -32.67 -13.34
CA ASN A 286 12.89 -31.43 -14.06
C ASN A 286 11.95 -30.28 -13.69
N THR A 287 10.66 -30.55 -13.48
CA THR A 287 9.65 -29.57 -13.05
C THR A 287 9.76 -29.29 -11.54
N ASN A 288 10.07 -30.30 -10.72
CA ASN A 288 10.35 -30.13 -9.30
C ASN A 288 11.55 -29.17 -9.09
N ARG A 289 12.64 -29.35 -9.86
CA ARG A 289 13.78 -28.42 -9.86
C ARG A 289 13.40 -27.02 -10.34
N GLN A 290 12.53 -26.87 -11.34
CA GLN A 290 12.01 -25.54 -11.73
C GLN A 290 11.22 -24.89 -10.58
N LEU A 291 10.38 -25.65 -9.86
CA LEU A 291 9.63 -25.15 -8.70
C LEU A 291 10.58 -24.70 -7.57
N LEU A 292 11.63 -25.46 -7.28
CA LEU A 292 12.65 -25.09 -6.30
C LEU A 292 13.36 -23.78 -6.69
N LEU A 293 13.80 -23.64 -7.95
CA LEU A 293 14.42 -22.40 -8.46
C LEU A 293 13.48 -21.17 -8.45
N GLN A 294 12.16 -21.39 -8.46
CA GLN A 294 11.16 -20.33 -8.26
C GLN A 294 10.92 -20.03 -6.77
N PHE A 295 10.93 -21.06 -5.92
CA PHE A 295 10.78 -20.97 -4.47
C PHE A 295 11.95 -20.24 -3.80
N GLU A 296 13.18 -20.48 -4.24
CA GLU A 296 14.36 -19.77 -3.72
C GLU A 296 14.31 -18.26 -3.98
N ARG A 297 13.74 -17.84 -5.12
CA ARG A 297 13.51 -16.42 -5.43
C ARG A 297 12.50 -15.80 -4.46
N LEU A 298 11.46 -16.53 -4.08
CA LEU A 298 10.48 -16.10 -3.07
C LEU A 298 11.14 -15.94 -1.70
N VAL A 299 11.96 -16.91 -1.30
CA VAL A 299 12.75 -16.87 -0.06
C VAL A 299 13.68 -15.64 -0.03
N VAL A 300 14.43 -15.39 -1.11
CA VAL A 300 15.34 -14.24 -1.23
C VAL A 300 14.57 -12.91 -1.12
N LEU A 301 13.45 -12.78 -1.84
CA LEU A 301 12.58 -11.60 -1.76
C LEU A 301 12.09 -11.36 -0.33
N ASP A 302 11.37 -12.33 0.24
CA ASP A 302 10.71 -12.21 1.53
C ASP A 302 11.69 -11.95 2.67
N TYR A 303 12.87 -12.56 2.62
CA TYR A 303 13.90 -12.35 3.63
C TYR A 303 14.48 -10.93 3.54
N ILE A 304 14.88 -10.46 2.34
CA ILE A 304 15.44 -9.11 2.17
C ILE A 304 14.44 -8.03 2.61
N ILE A 305 13.17 -8.11 2.18
CA ILE A 305 12.15 -7.12 2.57
C ILE A 305 11.62 -7.33 4.01
N ARG A 306 12.05 -8.40 4.69
CA ARG A 306 11.47 -8.97 5.92
C ARG A 306 9.94 -8.91 5.92
N ASN A 307 9.33 -9.63 4.98
CA ASN A 307 7.88 -9.79 4.91
C ASN A 307 7.34 -10.37 6.24
N THR A 308 6.17 -9.89 6.66
CA THR A 308 5.50 -10.31 7.90
C THR A 308 4.19 -11.09 7.68
N ASP A 309 3.73 -11.25 6.42
CA ASP A 309 2.43 -11.85 6.09
C ASP A 309 2.45 -12.95 5.02
N ARG A 310 3.61 -13.55 4.73
CA ARG A 310 3.67 -14.67 3.76
C ARG A 310 3.15 -15.98 4.36
N GLY A 311 1.83 -16.17 4.31
CA GLY A 311 1.17 -17.48 4.28
C GLY A 311 1.28 -18.14 2.90
N ASN A 312 0.79 -19.38 2.75
CA ASN A 312 0.82 -20.15 1.49
C ASN A 312 -0.38 -19.87 0.54
N ASP A 313 -1.31 -19.06 1.02
CA ASP A 313 -2.37 -18.32 0.34
C ASP A 313 -1.86 -17.03 -0.35
N ASN A 314 -0.82 -16.42 0.23
CA ASN A 314 -0.24 -15.15 -0.21
C ASN A 314 0.93 -15.30 -1.20
N TRP A 315 1.13 -16.48 -1.79
CA TRP A 315 1.89 -16.66 -3.03
C TRP A 315 1.18 -17.68 -3.92
N LEU A 316 1.30 -17.52 -5.23
CA LEU A 316 0.60 -18.36 -6.19
C LEU A 316 1.58 -19.22 -6.99
N ILE A 317 1.12 -20.38 -7.44
CA ILE A 317 1.79 -21.22 -8.43
C ILE A 317 0.93 -21.28 -9.70
N LYS A 318 1.56 -21.14 -10.85
CA LYS A 318 1.04 -21.55 -12.16
C LYS A 318 1.77 -22.79 -12.61
N TYR A 319 1.03 -23.81 -13.01
CA TYR A 319 1.57 -25.06 -13.52
C TYR A 319 0.75 -25.50 -14.74
N ASP A 320 1.33 -25.34 -15.93
CA ASP A 320 0.70 -25.69 -17.20
C ASP A 320 1.04 -27.16 -17.54
N CYS A 321 0.13 -28.10 -17.24
CA CYS A 321 0.32 -29.52 -17.56
C CYS A 321 -0.07 -29.82 -19.02
N PRO A 322 0.77 -30.52 -19.83
CA PRO A 322 0.47 -30.79 -21.25
C PRO A 322 -0.72 -31.73 -21.55
N MET A 323 -1.27 -32.42 -20.53
CA MET A 323 -2.22 -33.52 -20.73
C MET A 323 -3.58 -33.09 -21.31
N ASP A 324 -4.05 -31.88 -21.03
CA ASP A 324 -5.43 -31.44 -21.36
C ASP A 324 -5.54 -30.73 -22.74
N SER A 325 -4.78 -31.20 -23.74
CA SER A 325 -4.85 -30.72 -25.14
C SER A 325 -5.66 -31.64 -26.06
N SER A 326 -6.80 -32.15 -25.57
CA SER A 326 -7.66 -33.16 -26.22
C SER A 326 -8.49 -32.65 -27.43
N SER A 327 -7.96 -31.72 -28.23
CA SER A 327 -8.71 -31.05 -29.32
C SER A 327 -7.93 -30.72 -30.60
N SER A 328 -6.74 -31.30 -30.84
CA SER A 328 -6.06 -31.17 -32.15
C SER A 328 -5.31 -32.44 -32.56
N ARG A 329 -5.97 -33.30 -33.37
CA ARG A 329 -5.29 -34.31 -34.20
C ARG A 329 -5.03 -33.72 -35.57
N ASP A 330 -3.85 -33.13 -35.76
CA ASP A 330 -3.32 -32.88 -37.10
C ASP A 330 -1.80 -33.13 -37.12
N THR A 331 -1.29 -33.62 -38.24
CA THR A 331 0.09 -34.13 -38.33
C THR A 331 1.08 -33.06 -38.75
N ASP A 332 1.76 -32.48 -37.76
CA ASP A 332 3.17 -32.11 -37.90
C ASP A 332 3.88 -32.26 -36.55
N TRP A 333 5.21 -32.18 -36.52
CA TRP A 333 6.05 -32.53 -35.35
C TRP A 333 5.54 -31.91 -34.04
N VAL A 334 4.91 -32.73 -33.19
CA VAL A 334 4.34 -32.29 -31.91
C VAL A 334 5.46 -31.97 -30.93
N VAL A 335 5.88 -30.71 -30.92
CA VAL A 335 6.73 -30.14 -29.88
C VAL A 335 5.92 -30.18 -28.58
N VAL A 336 6.14 -31.24 -27.79
CA VAL A 336 5.58 -31.37 -26.44
C VAL A 336 6.17 -30.24 -25.61
N LYS A 337 5.43 -29.14 -25.52
CA LYS A 337 5.79 -27.94 -24.78
C LYS A 337 6.06 -28.36 -23.34
N GLU A 338 7.32 -28.17 -22.89
CA GLU A 338 7.72 -28.61 -21.57
C GLU A 338 6.80 -28.02 -20.48
N PRO A 339 6.44 -28.80 -19.44
CA PRO A 339 5.61 -28.32 -18.34
C PRO A 339 6.30 -27.19 -17.58
N VAL A 340 5.88 -25.96 -17.85
CA VAL A 340 6.41 -24.75 -17.20
C VAL A 340 5.69 -24.54 -15.87
N ILE A 341 6.48 -24.37 -14.80
CA ILE A 341 5.99 -23.97 -13.48
C ILE A 341 6.55 -22.60 -13.09
N LYS A 342 5.71 -21.74 -12.52
CA LYS A 342 6.06 -20.37 -12.11
C LYS A 342 5.43 -19.98 -10.78
N VAL A 343 6.13 -19.15 -10.01
CA VAL A 343 5.61 -18.52 -8.79
C VAL A 343 5.23 -17.07 -9.06
N ALA A 344 4.17 -16.58 -8.40
CA ALA A 344 3.85 -15.16 -8.30
C ALA A 344 3.78 -14.72 -6.82
N ALA A 345 4.59 -13.72 -6.46
CA ALA A 345 4.66 -13.14 -5.12
C ALA A 345 3.72 -11.94 -4.98
N ILE A 346 2.54 -12.19 -4.41
CA ILE A 346 1.42 -11.23 -4.29
C ILE A 346 1.33 -10.63 -2.88
N ASP A 347 0.38 -9.72 -2.64
CA ASP A 347 0.06 -9.10 -1.34
C ASP A 347 1.27 -8.77 -0.44
N ASN A 348 2.22 -8.02 -0.99
CA ASN A 348 3.46 -7.65 -0.33
C ASN A 348 3.29 -6.41 0.58
N GLY A 349 2.06 -6.11 1.00
CA GLY A 349 1.68 -4.87 1.69
C GLY A 349 2.12 -4.73 3.15
N LEU A 350 2.75 -5.76 3.73
CA LEU A 350 3.16 -5.81 5.14
C LEU A 350 4.62 -6.29 5.28
N ALA A 351 5.53 -5.61 4.57
CA ALA A 351 6.97 -5.78 4.63
C ALA A 351 7.67 -4.45 5.02
N PHE A 352 9.00 -4.40 4.90
CA PHE A 352 9.86 -3.27 5.27
C PHE A 352 9.67 -2.76 6.72
N PRO A 353 9.85 -3.62 7.74
CA PRO A 353 9.67 -3.24 9.15
C PRO A 353 10.80 -2.33 9.70
N LEU A 354 10.41 -1.46 10.63
CA LEU A 354 11.24 -0.55 11.43
C LEU A 354 12.13 -1.25 12.47
N LYS A 355 11.79 -2.49 12.84
CA LYS A 355 12.51 -3.33 13.79
C LYS A 355 12.18 -4.78 13.50
N HIS A 356 13.07 -5.70 13.87
CA HIS A 356 12.71 -7.11 13.94
C HIS A 356 11.56 -7.32 14.95
N PRO A 357 10.60 -8.23 14.68
CA PRO A 357 9.45 -8.41 15.56
C PRO A 357 9.86 -8.86 16.97
N ASP A 358 9.22 -8.30 18.00
CA ASP A 358 9.40 -8.77 19.38
C ASP A 358 8.84 -10.20 19.53
N SER A 359 9.52 -11.05 20.31
CA SER A 359 9.36 -12.52 20.28
C SER A 359 7.96 -13.06 20.61
N TRP A 360 7.06 -12.23 21.14
CA TRP A 360 5.66 -12.55 21.42
C TRP A 360 4.73 -12.38 20.19
N ARG A 361 5.23 -11.81 19.09
CA ARG A 361 4.61 -11.81 17.76
C ARG A 361 5.68 -12.00 16.68
N ALA A 362 6.19 -13.23 16.54
CA ALA A 362 7.35 -13.53 15.68
C ALA A 362 7.17 -13.23 14.17
N TYR A 363 5.92 -13.16 13.67
CA TYR A 363 5.56 -13.05 12.24
C TYR A 363 6.44 -13.96 11.35
N PRO A 364 6.24 -15.29 11.43
CA PRO A 364 7.07 -16.27 10.74
C PRO A 364 6.84 -16.22 9.21
N PHE A 365 7.83 -16.70 8.46
CA PHE A 365 7.65 -17.03 7.05
C PHE A 365 7.03 -18.43 6.96
N TYR A 366 5.78 -18.58 6.50
CA TYR A 366 5.11 -19.89 6.55
C TYR A 366 5.75 -20.93 5.63
N TRP A 367 6.41 -20.49 4.55
CA TRP A 367 7.18 -21.38 3.68
C TRP A 367 8.33 -22.09 4.41
N ALA A 368 8.80 -21.62 5.56
CA ALA A 368 9.89 -22.25 6.31
C ALA A 368 9.54 -23.65 6.87
N TRP A 369 8.26 -23.97 7.00
CA TRP A 369 7.80 -25.30 7.43
C TRP A 369 7.66 -26.30 6.27
N LEU A 370 7.68 -25.84 5.02
CA LEU A 370 7.56 -26.70 3.83
C LEU A 370 8.80 -27.58 3.65
N PRO A 371 8.69 -28.79 3.09
CA PRO A 371 9.84 -29.66 2.84
C PRO A 371 10.86 -29.00 1.90
N GLN A 372 10.42 -28.16 0.95
CA GLN A 372 11.27 -27.38 0.05
C GLN A 372 12.25 -26.46 0.82
N ALA A 373 11.86 -25.92 1.98
CA ALA A 373 12.75 -25.06 2.78
C ALA A 373 13.94 -25.79 3.42
N LYS A 374 13.98 -27.12 3.37
CA LYS A 374 15.11 -27.94 3.85
C LYS A 374 16.20 -28.12 2.79
N VAL A 375 15.88 -27.89 1.52
CA VAL A 375 16.83 -28.00 0.39
C VAL A 375 17.89 -26.88 0.50
N PRO A 376 19.19 -27.16 0.39
CA PRO A 376 20.24 -26.14 0.30
C PRO A 376 20.04 -25.19 -0.89
N PHE A 377 20.46 -23.93 -0.77
CA PHE A 377 20.41 -22.98 -1.87
C PHE A 377 21.25 -23.46 -3.07
N SER A 378 20.65 -23.42 -4.26
CA SER A 378 21.23 -23.82 -5.54
C SER A 378 22.41 -22.92 -5.95
N GLN A 379 23.24 -23.41 -6.88
CA GLN A 379 24.32 -22.60 -7.43
C GLN A 379 23.78 -21.45 -8.29
N GLU A 380 22.68 -21.68 -9.02
CA GLU A 380 22.02 -20.70 -9.88
C GLU A 380 21.45 -19.51 -9.09
N ILE A 381 20.82 -19.72 -7.92
CA ILE A 381 20.38 -18.60 -7.07
C ILE A 381 21.56 -17.88 -6.40
N LYS A 382 22.63 -18.61 -6.04
CA LYS A 382 23.87 -18.01 -5.53
C LYS A 382 24.52 -17.10 -6.57
N ASP A 383 24.66 -17.56 -7.81
CA ASP A 383 25.28 -16.81 -8.91
C ASP A 383 24.44 -15.60 -9.34
N LEU A 384 23.11 -15.68 -9.25
CA LEU A 384 22.21 -14.54 -9.52
C LEU A 384 22.28 -13.45 -8.44
N ILE A 385 22.46 -13.82 -7.17
CA ILE A 385 22.22 -12.94 -6.02
C ILE A 385 23.50 -12.48 -5.32
N LEU A 386 24.51 -13.34 -5.13
CA LEU A 386 25.75 -12.98 -4.43
C LEU A 386 26.52 -11.82 -5.09
N PRO A 387 26.69 -11.75 -6.43
CA PRO A 387 27.37 -10.61 -7.08
C PRO A 387 26.68 -9.27 -6.85
N LYS A 388 25.38 -9.29 -6.52
CA LYS A 388 24.58 -8.09 -6.24
C LYS A 388 24.63 -7.73 -4.76
N ILE A 389 24.17 -8.63 -3.88
CA ILE A 389 23.96 -8.28 -2.46
C ILE A 389 25.27 -8.21 -1.64
N SER A 390 26.40 -8.67 -2.19
CA SER A 390 27.72 -8.50 -1.57
C SER A 390 28.51 -7.30 -2.11
N ASP A 391 28.01 -6.60 -3.13
CA ASP A 391 28.54 -5.29 -3.54
C ASP A 391 27.88 -4.16 -2.71
N PRO A 392 28.65 -3.36 -1.95
CA PRO A 392 28.12 -2.22 -1.22
C PRO A 392 27.43 -1.17 -2.11
N ASN A 393 27.86 -1.02 -3.37
CA ASN A 393 27.30 -0.02 -4.28
C ASN A 393 25.88 -0.41 -4.70
N PHE A 394 25.66 -1.66 -5.16
CA PHE A 394 24.32 -2.20 -5.43
C PHE A 394 23.35 -2.04 -4.24
N VAL A 395 23.81 -2.32 -3.02
CA VAL A 395 22.99 -2.20 -1.80
C VAL A 395 22.67 -0.73 -1.48
N LYS A 396 23.60 0.19 -1.73
CA LYS A 396 23.37 1.63 -1.62
C LYS A 396 22.39 2.14 -2.67
N ASP A 397 22.57 1.76 -3.94
CA ASP A 397 21.66 2.13 -5.02
C ASP A 397 20.24 1.61 -4.78
N LEU A 398 20.10 0.45 -4.11
CA LEU A 398 18.80 -0.08 -3.69
C LEU A 398 18.16 0.75 -2.57
N GLU A 399 18.96 1.24 -1.61
CA GLU A 399 18.50 2.19 -0.60
C GLU A 399 18.08 3.52 -1.22
N GLU A 400 18.83 4.05 -2.20
CA GLU A 400 18.49 5.29 -2.89
C GLU A 400 17.20 5.14 -3.73
N ASP A 401 17.02 4.04 -4.47
CA ASP A 401 15.77 3.72 -5.18
C ASP A 401 14.56 3.62 -4.23
N LEU A 402 14.72 2.93 -3.09
CA LEU A 402 13.67 2.80 -2.06
C LEU A 402 13.39 4.15 -1.37
N TYR A 403 14.39 4.99 -1.18
CA TYR A 403 14.22 6.36 -0.65
C TYR A 403 13.40 7.22 -1.62
N GLU A 404 13.73 7.19 -2.91
CA GLU A 404 12.99 7.90 -3.97
C GLU A 404 11.54 7.41 -4.10
N LEU A 405 11.28 6.13 -3.82
CA LEU A 405 9.92 5.59 -3.73
C LEU A 405 9.19 6.03 -2.45
N PHE A 406 9.78 5.84 -1.27
CA PHE A 406 9.08 6.01 0.00
C PHE A 406 8.86 7.50 0.35
N LYS A 407 9.76 8.40 -0.07
CA LYS A 407 9.59 9.87 0.10
C LYS A 407 8.38 10.46 -0.64
N LYS A 408 7.68 9.66 -1.46
CA LYS A 408 6.42 10.05 -2.12
C LYS A 408 5.26 10.13 -1.12
N ASP A 409 5.40 9.56 0.08
CA ASP A 409 4.39 9.65 1.14
C ASP A 409 4.35 11.04 1.81
N PRO A 410 3.17 11.68 1.95
CA PRO A 410 3.02 12.90 2.77
C PRO A 410 3.36 12.74 4.26
N GLY A 411 3.36 11.49 4.77
CA GLY A 411 3.76 11.13 6.13
C GLY A 411 5.10 10.37 6.19
N PHE A 412 5.98 10.56 5.19
CA PHE A 412 7.32 9.98 5.20
C PHE A 412 8.18 10.60 6.32
N ASP A 413 8.74 9.77 7.20
CA ASP A 413 9.78 10.17 8.14
C ASP A 413 11.12 9.53 7.76
N ARG A 414 12.17 10.36 7.66
CA ARG A 414 13.54 9.90 7.37
C ARG A 414 14.13 9.10 8.54
N GLY A 415 13.70 9.35 9.78
CA GLY A 415 14.12 8.56 10.95
C GLY A 415 13.59 7.12 10.91
N GLN A 416 12.33 6.95 10.52
CA GLN A 416 11.70 5.66 10.22
C GLN A 416 12.39 4.96 9.05
N PHE A 417 12.61 5.66 7.93
CA PHE A 417 13.26 5.07 6.75
C PHE A 417 14.63 4.45 7.06
N HIS A 418 15.51 5.18 7.76
CA HIS A 418 16.82 4.64 8.14
C HIS A 418 16.74 3.36 8.99
N LYS A 419 15.68 3.19 9.79
CA LYS A 419 15.45 1.95 10.56
C LYS A 419 15.00 0.79 9.68
N GLN A 420 14.12 1.04 8.69
CA GLN A 420 13.73 0.02 7.69
C GLN A 420 14.94 -0.49 6.93
N ILE A 421 15.82 0.43 6.50
CA ILE A 421 17.08 0.11 5.84
C ILE A 421 18.05 -0.65 6.76
N ALA A 422 18.19 -0.26 8.03
CA ALA A 422 19.07 -0.95 8.97
C ALA A 422 18.63 -2.41 9.23
N VAL A 423 17.32 -2.68 9.19
CA VAL A 423 16.77 -4.05 9.19
C VAL A 423 17.07 -4.77 7.87
N MET A 424 16.78 -4.15 6.71
CA MET A 424 17.03 -4.72 5.38
C MET A 424 18.50 -5.13 5.18
N ARG A 425 19.45 -4.26 5.58
CA ARG A 425 20.89 -4.53 5.55
C ARG A 425 21.30 -5.70 6.46
N GLY A 426 20.64 -5.86 7.62
CA GLY A 426 20.82 -7.01 8.49
C GLY A 426 20.30 -8.33 7.89
N GLN A 427 19.22 -8.27 7.10
CA GLN A 427 18.76 -9.42 6.31
C GLN A 427 19.71 -9.75 5.15
N ILE A 428 20.19 -8.73 4.43
CA ILE A 428 21.21 -8.89 3.37
C ILE A 428 22.50 -9.54 3.92
N LEU A 429 22.96 -9.13 5.12
CA LEU A 429 24.12 -9.72 5.78
C LEU A 429 23.93 -11.21 6.07
N ASN A 430 22.82 -11.59 6.72
CA ASN A 430 22.51 -12.99 7.01
C ASN A 430 22.35 -13.84 5.74
N LEU A 431 21.64 -13.31 4.73
CA LEU A 431 21.44 -14.00 3.45
C LEU A 431 22.76 -14.20 2.69
N THR A 432 23.63 -13.18 2.66
CA THR A 432 24.96 -13.28 2.04
C THR A 432 25.79 -14.40 2.67
N GLN A 433 25.76 -14.54 4.00
CA GLN A 433 26.46 -15.61 4.69
C GLN A 433 25.81 -16.98 4.45
N ALA A 434 24.48 -17.08 4.45
CA ALA A 434 23.76 -18.32 4.18
C ALA A 434 24.02 -18.86 2.76
N LEU A 435 24.04 -17.99 1.75
CA LEU A 435 24.35 -18.33 0.36
C LEU A 435 25.81 -18.79 0.19
N LYS A 436 26.77 -18.15 0.88
CA LYS A 436 28.18 -18.57 0.88
C LYS A 436 28.39 -19.94 1.53
N ASP A 437 27.69 -20.20 2.63
CA ASP A 437 27.80 -21.43 3.42
C ASP A 437 26.99 -22.62 2.86
N ASN A 438 26.28 -22.44 1.73
CA ASN A 438 25.35 -23.44 1.16
C ASN A 438 24.24 -23.87 2.15
N LYS A 439 23.73 -22.93 2.95
CA LYS A 439 22.60 -23.17 3.85
C LYS A 439 21.29 -23.36 3.06
N SER A 440 20.27 -23.87 3.74
CA SER A 440 18.89 -23.95 3.23
C SER A 440 18.06 -22.75 3.72
N PRO A 441 16.89 -22.46 3.11
CA PRO A 441 15.94 -21.47 3.61
C PRO A 441 15.57 -21.64 5.10
N LEU A 442 15.43 -22.88 5.58
CA LEU A 442 15.17 -23.18 7.00
C LEU A 442 16.35 -22.77 7.89
N HIS A 443 17.59 -23.08 7.49
CA HIS A 443 18.78 -22.66 8.24
C HIS A 443 18.97 -21.12 8.21
N LEU A 444 18.55 -20.44 7.13
CA LEU A 444 18.59 -18.97 7.01
C LEU A 444 17.63 -18.28 8.00
N VAL A 445 16.39 -18.78 8.15
CA VAL A 445 15.42 -18.19 9.11
C VAL A 445 15.73 -18.52 10.57
N GLN A 446 16.60 -19.51 10.82
CA GLN A 446 17.15 -19.82 12.14
C GLN A 446 18.34 -18.92 12.53
N MET A 447 18.90 -18.13 11.60
CA MET A 447 20.00 -17.21 11.92
C MET A 447 19.51 -16.06 12.82
N PRO A 448 20.27 -15.67 13.86
CA PRO A 448 19.88 -14.56 14.75
C PRO A 448 19.56 -13.26 13.99
N PRO A 449 18.48 -12.54 14.33
CA PRO A 449 18.17 -11.26 13.70
C PRO A 449 19.21 -10.19 14.01
N VAL A 450 19.81 -9.63 12.95
CA VAL A 450 20.82 -8.56 13.00
C VAL A 450 20.21 -7.24 12.49
N ILE A 451 20.64 -6.10 13.04
CA ILE A 451 20.38 -4.76 12.53
C ILE A 451 21.74 -4.10 12.26
N VAL A 452 21.87 -3.43 11.10
CA VAL A 452 23.12 -2.84 10.61
C VAL A 452 22.94 -1.34 10.36
N GLU A 453 23.34 -0.52 11.33
CA GLU A 453 23.21 0.94 11.28
C GLU A 453 24.47 1.59 10.68
N THR A 454 24.33 2.63 9.85
CA THR A 454 25.46 3.53 9.55
C THR A 454 25.57 4.57 10.64
N ALA A 455 26.68 4.58 11.36
CA ALA A 455 27.01 5.64 12.30
C ALA A 455 27.26 6.95 11.52
N ARG A 456 26.48 7.99 11.82
CA ARG A 456 26.69 9.32 11.23
C ARG A 456 27.94 9.96 11.83
N SER A 457 29.04 9.93 11.08
CA SER A 457 30.21 10.75 11.40
C SER A 457 29.80 12.23 11.45
N HIS A 458 30.10 12.90 12.57
CA HIS A 458 29.96 14.35 12.68
C HIS A 458 31.16 15.12 12.10
N GLN A 459 32.13 14.43 11.50
CA GLN A 459 33.30 15.02 10.85
C GLN A 459 33.31 14.75 9.34
N ARG A 460 33.97 15.64 8.59
CA ARG A 460 34.11 15.60 7.11
C ARG A 460 35.11 14.53 6.62
N SER A 461 35.01 13.29 7.10
CA SER A 461 35.72 12.14 6.54
C SER A 461 34.76 11.27 5.72
N SER A 462 35.20 10.80 4.54
CA SER A 462 34.40 9.96 3.63
C SER A 462 34.30 8.48 4.07
N SER A 463 34.41 8.24 5.38
CA SER A 463 34.45 6.91 5.99
C SER A 463 33.13 6.60 6.70
N GLU A 464 32.19 5.98 5.99
CA GLU A 464 30.99 5.42 6.62
C GLU A 464 31.39 4.27 7.56
N SER A 465 31.09 4.42 8.86
CA SER A 465 31.28 3.36 9.85
C SER A 465 29.96 2.63 10.07
N TYR A 466 30.03 1.30 10.09
CA TYR A 466 28.86 0.42 10.18
C TYR A 466 28.85 -0.26 11.55
N THR A 467 27.74 -0.13 12.28
CA THR A 467 27.53 -0.76 13.59
C THR A 467 26.55 -1.91 13.45
N GLN A 468 27.01 -3.12 13.76
CA GLN A 468 26.18 -4.32 13.81
C GLN A 468 25.61 -4.51 15.22
N SER A 469 24.33 -4.84 15.33
CA SER A 469 23.69 -5.18 16.61
C SER A 469 22.79 -6.41 16.47
N PHE A 470 22.79 -7.26 17.49
CA PHE A 470 21.99 -8.49 17.56
C PHE A 470 20.81 -8.29 18.51
N GLN A 471 19.61 -8.74 18.15
CA GLN A 471 18.42 -8.62 19.01
C GLN A 471 18.42 -9.67 20.14
N SER A 472 19.30 -9.53 21.13
CA SER A 472 19.52 -10.50 22.21
C SER A 472 18.46 -10.48 23.33
N ARG A 473 17.17 -10.45 22.97
CA ARG A 473 16.07 -10.72 23.91
C ARG A 473 15.62 -12.17 23.79
N LYS A 474 15.97 -12.99 24.79
CA LYS A 474 15.40 -14.33 24.98
C LYS A 474 13.86 -14.22 24.99
N PRO A 475 13.12 -15.16 24.37
CA PRO A 475 11.66 -15.16 24.47
C PRO A 475 11.24 -15.28 25.93
N PHE A 476 10.25 -14.49 26.35
CA PHE A 476 9.79 -14.44 27.74
C PHE A 476 9.12 -15.76 28.21
N PHE A 477 8.84 -16.66 27.26
CA PHE A 477 8.41 -18.04 27.48
C PHE A 477 9.29 -19.01 26.69
N SER A 478 10.57 -19.13 27.05
CA SER A 478 11.25 -20.42 26.90
C SER A 478 10.84 -21.30 28.08
N TRP A 479 9.88 -22.19 27.87
CA TRP A 479 9.79 -23.39 28.72
C TRP A 479 10.96 -24.33 28.39
N TRP A 480 11.25 -25.19 29.36
CA TRP A 480 12.48 -25.98 29.49
C TRP A 480 12.65 -27.05 28.41
#